data_AF-A0A1I0XPB5-F1
#
_entry.id   AF-A0A1I0XPB5-F1
#
_cell.length_a   1.000
_cell.length_b   1.000
_cell.length_c   1.000
_cell.angle_alpha   90.00
_cell.angle_beta   90.00
_cell.angle_gamma   90.00
#
_symmetry.space_group_name_H-M   'P 1'
#
loop_
_entity.id
_entity.type
_entity.pdbx_description
1 polymer ?
#
loop_
_entity_poly.entity_id
_entity_poly.type
_entity_poly.pdbx_seq_one_letter_code
_entity_poly.pdbx_strand_id
1 'polypeptide(L)'
;MTLLILYILLALALFGGGALGAHLARVPAWKGGVIAFSAAALQMAVTVLLDIESVIVQCLIFLLLVGLIGGRFGLKLSARRLGPVVIGSFLLPATVALVYLYGVTELSR
;
A
#
# COMPACT_ATOMS: atom_id res chain seq x y z
N MET A 1 23.17 2.23 0.35
CA MET A 1 22.44 2.47 1.63
C MET A 1 21.16 3.29 1.41
N THR A 2 21.16 4.33 0.58
CA THR A 2 19.99 5.18 0.27
C THR A 2 18.77 4.42 -0.26
N LEU A 3 18.97 3.47 -1.20
CA LEU A 3 17.87 2.66 -1.75
C LEU A 3 17.17 1.79 -0.69
N LEU A 4 17.94 1.17 0.22
CA LEU A 4 17.39 0.34 1.29
C LEU A 4 16.55 1.17 2.26
N ILE A 5 17.00 2.38 2.60
CA ILE A 5 16.24 3.33 3.43
C ILE A 5 14.93 3.72 2.72
N LEU A 6 14.97 4.01 1.42
CA LEU A 6 13.78 4.33 0.64
C LEU A 6 12.77 3.18 0.63
N TYR A 7 13.21 1.93 0.42
CA TYR A 7 12.34 0.76 0.46
C TYR A 7 11.69 0.57 1.83
N ILE A 8 12.44 0.76 2.92
CA ILE A 8 11.91 0.69 4.29
C ILE A 8 10.87 1.79 4.51
N LEU A 9 11.15 3.03 4.09
CA LEU A 9 10.23 4.15 4.21
C LEU A 9 8.94 3.91 3.42
N LEU A 10 9.03 3.38 2.20
CA LEU A 10 7.86 3.05 1.38
C LEU A 10 7.03 1.91 1.99
N ALA A 11 7.68 0.88 2.54
CA ALA A 11 6.98 -0.21 3.23
C ALA A 11 6.24 0.29 4.49
N LEU A 12 6.88 1.14 5.29
CA LEU A 12 6.27 1.79 6.45
C LEU A 12 5.13 2.74 6.04
N ALA A 13 5.33 3.49 4.95
CA ALA A 13 4.33 4.39 4.40
C ALA A 13 3.09 3.62 3.90
N LEU A 14 3.29 2.45 3.32
CA LEU A 14 2.19 1.63 2.80
C LEU A 14 1.38 1.03 3.95
N PHE A 15 2.06 0.52 4.97
CA PHE A 15 1.42 0.05 6.19
C PHE A 15 0.69 1.20 6.91
N GLY A 16 1.35 2.34 7.10
CA GLY A 16 0.79 3.52 7.74
C GLY A 16 -0.40 4.09 6.98
N GLY A 17 -0.31 4.16 5.65
CA GLY A 17 -1.41 4.57 4.77
C GLY A 17 -2.63 3.67 4.90
N GLY A 18 -2.43 2.35 4.86
CA GLY A 18 -3.52 1.38 5.09
C GLY A 18 -4.11 1.50 6.50
N ALA A 19 -3.27 1.73 7.51
CA ALA A 19 -3.69 1.88 8.89
C ALA A 19 -4.52 3.17 9.14
N LEU A 20 -4.08 4.30 8.59
CA LEU A 20 -4.82 5.56 8.61
C LEU A 20 -6.15 5.44 7.86
N GLY A 21 -6.14 4.81 6.69
CA GLY A 21 -7.35 4.52 5.93
C GLY A 21 -8.36 3.70 6.72
N ALA A 22 -7.92 2.64 7.41
CA ALA A 22 -8.78 1.86 8.29
C ALA A 22 -9.30 2.67 9.47
N HIS A 23 -8.47 3.51 10.08
CA HIS A 23 -8.88 4.38 11.18
C HIS A 23 -10.01 5.34 10.75
N LEU A 24 -9.88 5.97 9.58
CA LEU A 24 -10.93 6.81 8.98
C LEU A 24 -12.22 6.04 8.71
N ALA A 25 -12.12 4.75 8.39
CA ALA A 25 -13.27 3.85 8.20
C ALA A 25 -13.86 3.30 9.52
N ARG A 26 -13.41 3.77 10.69
CA ARG A 26 -13.75 3.24 12.03
C ARG A 26 -13.44 1.75 12.19
N VAL A 27 -12.37 1.30 11.54
CA VAL A 27 -11.80 -0.05 11.68
C VAL A 27 -10.51 0.05 12.49
N PRO A 28 -10.15 -0.96 13.30
CA PRO A 28 -8.85 -0.98 13.98
C PRO A 28 -7.70 -0.73 13.00
N ALA A 29 -6.85 0.26 13.28
CA ALA A 29 -5.80 0.71 12.36
C ALA A 29 -4.84 -0.42 11.96
N TRP A 30 -4.46 -1.29 12.91
CA TRP A 30 -3.59 -2.43 12.66
C TRP A 30 -4.15 -3.37 11.58
N LYS A 31 -5.49 -3.51 11.48
CA LYS A 31 -6.13 -4.34 10.45
C LYS A 31 -5.90 -3.77 9.05
N GLY A 32 -6.05 -2.46 8.87
CA GLY A 32 -5.81 -1.80 7.60
C GLY A 32 -4.36 -1.90 7.14
N GLY A 33 -3.43 -1.68 8.07
CA GLY A 33 -2.00 -1.82 7.79
C GLY A 33 -1.63 -3.25 7.37
N VAL A 34 -2.12 -4.26 8.10
CA VAL A 34 -1.87 -5.67 7.76
C VAL A 34 -2.46 -6.02 6.38
N ILE A 35 -3.70 -5.61 6.07
CA ILE A 35 -4.31 -5.87 4.76
C ILE A 35 -3.46 -5.26 3.64
N ALA A 36 -3.08 -3.99 3.77
CA ALA A 36 -2.29 -3.28 2.77
C ALA A 36 -0.93 -3.95 2.54
N PHE A 37 -0.24 -4.28 3.63
CA PHE A 37 1.09 -4.90 3.58
C PHE A 37 1.04 -6.30 2.98
N SER A 38 0.10 -7.15 3.41
CA SER A 38 -0.08 -8.49 2.85
C SER A 38 -0.47 -8.45 1.38
N ALA A 39 -1.35 -7.52 0.98
CA ALA A 39 -1.73 -7.34 -0.41
C ALA A 39 -0.55 -6.91 -1.29
N ALA A 40 0.28 -5.98 -0.82
CA ALA A 40 1.47 -5.54 -1.55
C ALA A 40 2.52 -6.66 -1.69
N ALA A 41 2.74 -7.45 -0.63
CA ALA A 41 3.66 -8.58 -0.68
C ALA A 41 3.20 -9.65 -1.69
N LEU A 42 1.91 -9.98 -1.67
CA LEU A 42 1.31 -10.91 -2.63
C LEU A 42 1.31 -10.37 -4.05
N GLN A 43 1.02 -9.08 -4.23
CA GLN A 43 1.11 -8.43 -5.53
C GLN A 43 2.52 -8.54 -6.08
N MET A 44 3.54 -8.21 -5.28
CA MET A 44 4.95 -8.32 -5.68
C MET A 44 5.29 -9.74 -6.14
N ALA A 45 4.86 -10.76 -5.39
CA ALA A 45 5.06 -12.15 -5.78
C ALA A 45 4.40 -12.45 -7.13
N VAL A 46 3.12 -12.09 -7.30
CA VAL A 46 2.37 -12.35 -8.55
C VAL A 46 2.99 -11.62 -9.73
N THR A 47 3.38 -10.36 -9.57
CA THR A 47 3.95 -9.55 -10.66
C THR A 47 5.32 -10.06 -11.10
N VAL A 48 6.12 -10.55 -10.15
CA VAL A 48 7.44 -11.15 -10.46
C VAL A 48 7.26 -12.52 -11.12
N LEU A 49 6.33 -13.35 -10.65
CA LEU A 49 6.12 -14.69 -11.21
C LEU A 49 5.53 -14.65 -12.63
N LEU A 50 4.68 -13.68 -12.92
CA LEU A 50 3.95 -13.57 -14.18
C LEU A 50 4.52 -12.51 -15.14
N ASP A 51 5.66 -11.91 -14.77
CA ASP A 51 6.35 -10.85 -15.53
C ASP A 51 5.40 -9.73 -15.99
N ILE A 52 4.58 -9.24 -15.06
CA ILE A 52 3.53 -8.26 -15.36
C ILE A 52 4.12 -6.85 -15.26
N GLU A 53 4.37 -6.23 -16.41
CA GLU A 53 4.85 -4.84 -16.49
C GLU A 53 3.72 -3.81 -16.46
N SER A 54 2.49 -4.19 -16.85
CA SER A 54 1.38 -3.25 -16.97
C SER A 54 0.91 -2.73 -15.61
N VAL A 55 1.14 -1.43 -15.36
CA VAL A 55 0.72 -0.73 -14.14
C VAL A 55 -0.77 -0.90 -13.85
N ILE A 56 -1.61 -0.88 -14.90
CA ILE A 56 -3.06 -1.07 -14.74
C ILE A 56 -3.36 -2.45 -14.17
N VAL A 57 -2.70 -3.50 -14.69
CA VAL A 57 -2.88 -4.87 -14.21
C VAL A 57 -2.36 -5.02 -12.79
N GLN A 58 -1.21 -4.42 -12.47
CA GLN A 58 -0.67 -4.41 -11.10
C GLN A 58 -1.64 -3.77 -10.11
N CYS A 59 -2.24 -2.62 -10.45
CA CYS A 59 -3.27 -1.96 -9.65
C CYS A 59 -4.52 -2.84 -9.47
N LEU A 60 -4.98 -3.51 -10.53
CA LEU A 60 -6.12 -4.43 -10.46
C LEU A 60 -5.83 -5.62 -9.54
N ILE A 61 -4.63 -6.19 -9.61
CA ILE A 61 -4.18 -7.27 -8.71
C ILE A 61 -4.20 -6.78 -7.26
N PHE A 62 -3.64 -5.59 -6.99
CA PHE A 62 -3.65 -5.03 -5.64
C PHE A 62 -5.07 -4.85 -5.10
N LEU A 63 -5.97 -4.25 -5.88
CA LEU A 63 -7.37 -4.05 -5.51
C LEU A 63 -8.07 -5.37 -5.21
N LEU A 64 -7.83 -6.39 -6.05
CA LEU A 64 -8.39 -7.72 -5.89
C LEU A 64 -7.86 -8.40 -4.62
N LEU A 65 -6.57 -8.28 -4.33
CA LEU A 65 -5.95 -8.81 -3.11
C LEU A 65 -6.45 -8.10 -1.84
N VAL A 66 -6.55 -6.77 -1.84
CA VAL A 66 -7.12 -6.03 -0.71
C VAL A 66 -8.58 -6.42 -0.49
N GLY A 67 -9.36 -6.61 -1.56
CA GLY A 67 -10.73 -7.10 -1.49
C GLY A 67 -10.84 -8.53 -0.92
N LEU A 68 -9.98 -9.44 -1.37
CA LEU A 68 -9.94 -10.84 -0.90
C LEU A 68 -9.52 -10.93 0.56
N ILE A 69 -8.40 -10.29 0.93
CA ILE A 69 -7.82 -10.31 2.28
C ILE A 69 -8.72 -9.53 3.24
N GLY A 70 -9.14 -8.32 2.88
CA GLY A 70 -9.97 -7.49 3.73
C GLY A 70 -11.41 -7.98 3.88
N GLY A 71 -11.98 -8.55 2.82
CA GLY A 71 -13.35 -9.04 2.76
C GLY A 71 -13.48 -10.49 3.19
N ARG A 72 -13.29 -11.42 2.25
CA ARG A 72 -13.68 -12.82 2.41
C ARG A 72 -12.74 -13.64 3.29
N PHE A 73 -11.42 -13.39 3.22
CA PHE A 73 -10.41 -14.27 3.83
C PHE A 73 -9.85 -13.77 5.17
N GLY A 74 -9.80 -12.47 5.44
CA GLY A 74 -9.13 -11.96 6.64
C GLY A 74 -10.06 -11.40 7.70
N LEU A 75 -10.90 -10.41 7.35
CA LEU A 75 -11.42 -9.49 8.39
C LEU A 75 -12.89 -9.11 8.27
N LYS A 76 -13.64 -9.69 7.32
CA LYS A 76 -15.08 -9.45 7.11
C LYS A 76 -15.42 -7.95 7.01
N LEU A 77 -14.53 -7.17 6.40
CA LEU A 77 -14.77 -5.74 6.19
C LEU A 77 -15.66 -5.56 4.96
N SER A 78 -16.64 -4.66 5.08
CA SER A 78 -17.47 -4.27 3.94
C SER A 78 -16.65 -3.45 2.94
N ALA A 79 -17.02 -3.51 1.66
CA ALA A 79 -16.35 -2.77 0.59
C ALA A 79 -16.25 -1.26 0.89
N ARG A 80 -17.28 -0.68 1.53
CA ARG A 80 -17.28 0.73 1.98
C ARG A 80 -16.15 1.06 2.97
N ARG A 81 -15.73 0.09 3.80
CA ARG A 81 -14.65 0.27 4.78
C ARG A 81 -13.26 -0.01 4.19
N LEU A 82 -13.20 -0.77 3.11
CA LEU A 82 -11.94 -1.04 2.40
C LEU A 82 -11.51 0.12 1.50
N GLY A 83 -12.45 0.90 0.98
CA GLY A 83 -12.14 2.08 0.14
C GLY A 83 -11.11 3.02 0.77
N PRO A 84 -11.33 3.51 2.01
CA PRO A 84 -10.34 4.35 2.70
C PRO A 84 -8.98 3.68 2.92
N VAL A 85 -8.94 2.36 3.16
CA VAL A 85 -7.69 1.60 3.30
C VAL A 85 -6.91 1.63 1.99
N VAL A 86 -7.56 1.31 0.87
CA VAL A 86 -6.95 1.35 -0.46
C VAL A 86 -6.41 2.75 -0.75
N ILE A 87 -7.24 3.78 -0.55
CA ILE A 87 -6.85 5.17 -0.83
C ILE A 87 -5.63 5.56 0.02
N GLY A 88 -5.64 5.26 1.31
CA GLY A 88 -4.53 5.55 2.21
C GLY A 88 -3.24 4.82 1.80
N SER A 89 -3.34 3.57 1.37
CA SER A 89 -2.21 2.76 0.91
C SER A 89 -1.55 3.27 -0.37
N PHE A 90 -2.24 4.08 -1.19
CA PHE A 90 -1.64 4.74 -2.35
C PHE A 90 -1.13 6.15 -2.00
N LEU A 91 -1.92 6.94 -1.28
CA LEU A 91 -1.61 8.35 -1.02
C LEU A 91 -0.36 8.54 -0.14
N LEU A 92 -0.21 7.75 0.92
CA LEU A 92 0.87 7.96 1.87
C LEU A 92 2.24 7.57 1.30
N PRO A 93 2.41 6.40 0.63
CA PRO A 93 3.63 6.09 -0.10
C PRO A 93 3.94 7.09 -1.22
N ALA A 94 2.93 7.54 -1.98
CA ALA A 94 3.13 8.54 -3.02
C ALA A 94 3.67 9.86 -2.43
N THR A 95 3.11 10.29 -1.30
CA THR A 95 3.58 11.49 -0.59
C THR A 95 5.02 11.32 -0.10
N VAL A 96 5.34 10.18 0.51
CA VAL A 96 6.70 9.89 0.99
C VAL A 96 7.71 9.82 -0.16
N ALA A 97 7.35 9.17 -1.27
CA ALA A 97 8.17 9.13 -2.48
C ALA A 97 8.43 10.53 -3.02
N LEU A 98 7.38 11.37 -3.08
CA LEU A 98 7.48 12.74 -3.55
C LEU A 98 8.40 13.58 -2.65
N VAL A 99 8.17 13.56 -1.34
CA VAL A 99 9.04 14.27 -0.36
C VAL A 99 10.49 13.80 -0.46
N TYR A 100 10.72 12.49 -0.60
CA TYR A 100 12.08 11.96 -0.77
C TYR A 100 12.73 12.47 -2.06
N LEU A 101 12.02 12.44 -3.19
CA LEU A 101 12.53 12.91 -4.47
C LEU A 101 12.86 14.42 -4.42
N TYR A 102 11.94 15.24 -3.91
CA TYR A 102 12.15 16.69 -3.80
C TYR A 102 13.29 17.02 -2.82
N GLY A 103 13.33 16.36 -1.66
CA GLY A 103 14.39 16.58 -0.67
C GLY A 103 15.77 16.16 -1.16
N VAL A 104 15.87 15.09 -1.94
CA VAL A 104 17.13 14.67 -2.57
C VAL A 104 17.55 15.64 -3.67
N THR A 105 16.61 16.17 -4.47
CA THR A 105 16.95 17.15 -5.51
C THR A 105 17.47 18.47 -4.94
N GLU A 106 16.93 18.93 -3.80
CA GLU A 106 17.38 20.14 -3.10
C GLU A 106 18.80 19.98 -2.52
N LEU A 107 19.16 18.80 -1.99
CA LEU A 107 20.52 18.54 -1.48
C LEU A 107 21.58 18.38 -2.58
N SER A 108 21.18 18.24 -3.84
CA SER A 108 22.09 18.01 -4.99
C SER A 108 22.42 19.28 -5.79
N ARG A 109 21.82 20.42 -5.44
CA ARG A 109 22.15 21.75 -5.96
C ARG A 109 23.09 22.48 -5.01
#